data_AF-A0A964FKQ1-F1
#
_entry.id   AF-A0A964FKQ1-F1
#
_cell.length_a   1.000
_cell.length_b   1.000
_cell.length_c   1.000
_cell.angle_alpha   90.00
_cell.angle_beta   90.00
_cell.angle_gamma   90.00
#
_symmetry.space_group_name_H-M   'P 1'
#
loop_
_entity.id
_entity.type
_entity.pdbx_description
1 polymer ?
#
loop_
_entity_poly.entity_id
_entity_poly.type
_entity_poly.pdbx_seq_one_letter_code
_entity_poly.pdbx_strand_id
1 'polypeptide(L)'
;MARSKKQWRKRRKSSSKTSELAVLPIAPLTTEEEGDRLHLERKVERAFYEAGMALMQLRDRRLYRSTHATFEDYCRDRFDYVRRRSYQLIDAAKIYNNLSEKCEQIVHILPTREGQVRPMSQLNAEEQVLAWETAVEEAGGKVPTGKIVKDVVQRIKDKKRPPITLRVGEVCFLIAKDNPELRGKSGCWCIVSEVYKFSCSVATWDNEYILRPEHLQSLEYSQDECKQMENLGVRMSELHQTGNLDEAALWILNGLAKLKTPYLTILEEKLLVLLELEYGTALDNTGSD
;
A
#
# COMPACT_ATOMS: atom_id res chain seq x y z
N MET A 1 8.94 30.04 69.25
CA MET A 1 9.75 28.87 68.83
C MET A 1 9.42 27.69 69.74
N ALA A 2 9.62 26.47 69.24
CA ALA A 2 9.55 25.17 69.91
C ALA A 2 8.22 24.37 69.82
N ARG A 3 8.40 23.20 69.20
CA ARG A 3 7.50 22.07 68.89
C ARG A 3 7.01 21.35 70.15
N SER A 4 5.86 20.65 70.09
CA SER A 4 5.80 19.26 70.59
C SER A 4 4.59 18.43 70.10
N LYS A 5 4.90 17.56 69.13
CA LYS A 5 4.49 16.16 68.90
C LYS A 5 3.05 15.69 69.24
N LYS A 6 2.28 15.45 68.17
CA LYS A 6 1.08 14.60 68.11
C LYS A 6 1.44 13.13 68.39
N GLN A 7 0.86 12.53 69.42
CA GLN A 7 0.93 11.09 69.70
C GLN A 7 -0.26 10.39 69.02
N TRP A 8 0.02 9.68 67.93
CA TRP A 8 -0.97 8.85 67.24
C TRP A 8 -1.25 7.57 68.03
N ARG A 9 -2.49 7.41 68.52
CA ARG A 9 -2.99 6.14 69.09
C ARG A 9 -3.16 5.11 67.96
N LYS A 10 -2.44 3.99 68.05
CA LYS A 10 -2.59 2.83 67.15
C LYS A 10 -4.02 2.26 67.26
N ARG A 11 -4.87 2.47 66.26
CA ARG A 11 -6.09 1.68 66.05
C ARG A 11 -5.69 0.23 65.78
N ARG A 12 -6.30 -0.71 66.53
CA ARG A 12 -6.19 -2.15 66.32
C ARG A 12 -6.57 -2.48 64.87
N LYS A 13 -5.67 -3.13 64.13
CA LYS A 13 -5.98 -3.72 62.83
C LYS A 13 -6.97 -4.86 63.06
N SER A 14 -8.18 -4.71 62.53
CA SER A 14 -9.10 -5.81 62.30
C SER A 14 -8.40 -6.84 61.42
N SER A 15 -8.36 -8.09 61.88
CA SER A 15 -7.84 -9.23 61.12
C SER A 15 -8.75 -9.46 59.92
N SER A 16 -8.42 -8.84 58.78
CA SER A 16 -8.90 -9.31 57.49
C SER A 16 -8.09 -10.56 57.17
N LYS A 17 -8.70 -11.73 57.29
CA LYS A 17 -8.19 -12.95 56.68
C LYS A 17 -8.08 -12.68 55.18
N THR A 18 -6.89 -12.36 54.71
CA THR A 18 -6.53 -12.47 53.31
C THR A 18 -6.67 -13.94 52.97
N SER A 19 -7.76 -14.32 52.30
CA SER A 19 -7.84 -15.62 51.66
C SER A 19 -6.76 -15.64 50.58
N GLU A 20 -5.64 -16.29 50.86
CA GLU A 20 -4.75 -16.76 49.81
C GLU A 20 -5.60 -17.62 48.87
N LEU A 21 -5.95 -17.04 47.72
CA LEU A 21 -6.44 -17.80 46.59
C LEU A 21 -5.30 -18.73 46.19
N ALA A 22 -5.34 -19.96 46.70
CA ALA A 22 -4.45 -21.02 46.30
C ALA A 22 -4.60 -21.20 44.78
N VAL A 23 -3.60 -20.76 44.02
CA VAL A 23 -3.49 -21.03 42.59
C VAL A 23 -3.25 -22.53 42.48
N LEU A 24 -4.30 -23.29 42.17
CA LEU A 24 -4.16 -24.71 41.90
C LEU A 24 -3.27 -24.89 40.67
N PRO A 25 -2.23 -25.74 40.72
CA PRO A 25 -1.38 -25.98 39.57
C PRO A 25 -2.21 -26.65 38.47
N ILE A 26 -2.27 -26.01 37.30
CA ILE A 26 -2.95 -26.56 36.12
C ILE A 26 -2.18 -27.81 35.70
N ALA A 27 -2.85 -28.96 35.70
CA ALA A 27 -2.24 -30.22 35.27
C ALA A 27 -1.81 -30.13 33.79
N PRO A 28 -0.67 -30.73 33.41
CA PRO A 28 -0.28 -30.82 32.00
C PRO A 28 -1.32 -31.62 31.21
N LEU A 29 -1.49 -31.28 29.93
CA LEU A 29 -2.43 -31.97 29.03
C LEU A 29 -2.06 -33.46 28.92
N THR A 30 -3.07 -34.31 28.93
CA THR A 30 -2.95 -35.72 28.56
C THR A 30 -2.73 -35.86 27.06
N THR A 31 -2.21 -37.00 26.61
CA THR A 31 -2.00 -37.29 25.18
C THR A 31 -3.29 -37.24 24.37
N GLU A 32 -4.42 -37.59 24.99
CA GLU A 32 -5.76 -37.49 24.38
C GLU A 32 -6.16 -36.02 24.20
N GLU A 33 -6.02 -35.19 25.23
CA GLU A 33 -6.31 -33.76 25.15
C GLU A 33 -5.39 -33.02 24.16
N GLU A 34 -4.13 -33.43 24.03
CA GLU A 34 -3.21 -32.90 23.00
C GLU A 34 -3.67 -33.26 21.59
N GLY A 35 -4.18 -34.48 21.41
CA GLY A 35 -4.77 -34.93 20.14
C GLY A 35 -6.03 -34.15 19.79
N ASP A 36 -6.92 -33.94 20.76
CA ASP A 36 -8.14 -33.16 20.60
C ASP A 36 -7.83 -31.70 20.28
N ARG A 37 -6.87 -31.10 20.98
CA ARG A 37 -6.39 -29.74 20.67
C ARG A 37 -5.94 -29.63 19.23
N LEU A 38 -5.09 -30.54 18.76
CA LEU A 38 -4.58 -30.52 17.38
C LEU A 38 -5.70 -30.69 16.35
N HIS A 39 -6.67 -31.55 16.62
CA HIS A 39 -7.84 -31.74 15.74
C HIS A 39 -8.67 -30.46 15.64
N LEU A 40 -8.98 -29.84 16.78
CA LEU A 40 -9.77 -28.61 16.85
C LEU A 40 -9.05 -27.43 16.20
N GLU A 41 -7.74 -27.29 16.42
CA GLU A 41 -6.92 -26.26 15.77
C GLU A 41 -6.98 -26.38 14.25
N ARG A 42 -6.76 -27.59 13.71
CA ARG A 42 -6.85 -27.82 12.25
C ARG A 42 -8.22 -27.49 11.68
N LYS A 43 -9.30 -27.80 12.42
CA LYS A 43 -10.67 -27.46 12.01
C LYS A 43 -10.86 -25.94 11.93
N VAL A 44 -10.35 -25.21 12.91
CA VAL A 44 -10.41 -23.73 12.92
C VAL A 44 -9.59 -23.14 11.77
N GLU A 45 -8.38 -23.65 11.53
CA GLU A 45 -7.51 -23.18 10.46
C GLU A 45 -8.08 -23.44 9.06
N ARG A 46 -8.81 -24.54 8.87
CA ARG A 46 -9.46 -24.89 7.59
C ARG A 46 -10.85 -24.28 7.41
N ALA A 47 -11.43 -23.66 8.43
CA ALA A 47 -12.79 -23.14 8.39
C ALA A 47 -13.05 -22.16 7.22
N PHE A 48 -12.08 -21.29 6.91
CA PHE A 48 -12.23 -20.35 5.79
C PHE A 48 -12.25 -21.06 4.43
N TYR A 49 -11.43 -22.11 4.28
CA TYR A 49 -11.38 -22.94 3.07
C TYR A 49 -12.68 -23.71 2.90
N GLU A 50 -13.16 -24.38 3.95
CA GLU A 50 -14.42 -25.13 3.93
C GLU A 50 -15.61 -24.21 3.59
N ALA A 51 -15.68 -23.03 4.23
CA ALA A 51 -16.70 -22.03 3.93
C ALA A 51 -16.62 -21.56 2.47
N GLY A 52 -15.42 -21.28 1.95
CA GLY A 52 -15.22 -20.88 0.56
C GLY A 52 -15.63 -21.95 -0.45
N MET A 53 -15.30 -23.22 -0.20
CA MET A 53 -15.72 -24.35 -1.03
C MET A 53 -17.24 -24.53 -1.01
N ALA A 54 -17.87 -24.42 0.15
CA ALA A 54 -19.33 -24.51 0.28
C ALA A 54 -20.03 -23.36 -0.46
N LEU A 55 -19.55 -22.13 -0.30
CA LEU A 55 -20.06 -20.95 -1.02
C LEU A 55 -19.91 -21.11 -2.54
N MET A 56 -18.79 -21.67 -3.00
CA MET A 56 -18.57 -21.95 -4.42
C MET A 56 -19.60 -22.95 -4.95
N GLN A 57 -19.83 -24.05 -4.24
CA GLN A 57 -20.84 -25.04 -4.63
C GLN A 57 -22.27 -24.47 -4.63
N LEU A 58 -22.63 -23.66 -3.62
CA LEU A 58 -23.91 -22.97 -3.54
C LEU A 58 -24.13 -22.07 -4.76
N ARG A 59 -23.09 -21.32 -5.16
CA ARG A 59 -23.12 -20.42 -6.32
C ARG A 59 -23.21 -21.19 -7.63
N ASP A 60 -22.27 -22.10 -7.88
CA ASP A 60 -22.08 -22.74 -9.18
C ASP A 60 -23.24 -23.67 -9.53
N ARG A 61 -23.82 -24.34 -8.52
CA ARG A 61 -25.02 -25.18 -8.68
C ARG A 61 -26.34 -24.40 -8.57
N ARG A 62 -26.26 -23.09 -8.31
CA ARG A 62 -27.40 -22.18 -8.09
C ARG A 62 -28.40 -22.70 -7.05
N LEU A 63 -27.92 -23.20 -5.92
CA LEU A 63 -28.77 -23.80 -4.86
C LEU A 63 -29.61 -22.77 -4.10
N TYR A 64 -29.40 -21.47 -4.35
CA TYR A 64 -30.18 -20.36 -3.80
C TYR A 64 -31.44 -20.01 -4.62
N ARG A 65 -31.57 -20.55 -5.84
CA ARG A 65 -32.56 -20.12 -6.86
C ARG A 65 -34.03 -20.25 -6.46
N SER A 66 -34.34 -21.04 -5.43
CA SER A 66 -35.71 -21.22 -4.93
C SER A 66 -36.17 -20.07 -4.02
N THR A 67 -35.24 -19.30 -3.46
CA THR A 67 -35.53 -18.26 -2.45
C THR A 67 -35.03 -16.88 -2.87
N HIS A 68 -33.93 -16.79 -3.62
CA HIS A 68 -33.31 -15.53 -4.00
C HIS A 68 -33.00 -15.51 -5.50
N ALA A 69 -33.10 -14.31 -6.10
CA ALA A 69 -32.78 -14.11 -7.51
C ALA A 69 -31.27 -14.18 -7.78
N THR A 70 -30.44 -13.71 -6.84
CA THR A 70 -28.98 -13.68 -6.97
C THR A 70 -28.29 -14.40 -5.82
N PHE A 71 -27.06 -14.85 -6.07
CA PHE A 71 -26.23 -15.49 -5.05
C PHE A 71 -25.87 -14.50 -3.93
N GLU A 72 -25.65 -13.24 -4.31
CA GLU A 72 -25.28 -12.16 -3.41
C GLU A 72 -26.39 -11.84 -2.41
N ASP A 73 -27.65 -11.82 -2.84
CA ASP A 73 -28.78 -11.58 -1.96
C ASP A 73 -28.93 -12.75 -0.97
N TYR A 74 -28.81 -13.99 -1.45
CA TYR A 74 -28.81 -15.17 -0.58
C TYR A 74 -27.69 -15.13 0.48
N CYS A 75 -26.47 -14.75 0.09
CA CYS A 75 -25.36 -14.63 1.03
C CYS A 75 -25.56 -13.53 2.07
N ARG A 76 -26.17 -12.42 1.66
CA ARG A 76 -26.49 -11.31 2.56
C ARG A 76 -27.53 -11.74 3.59
N ASP A 77 -28.64 -12.31 3.13
CA ASP A 77 -29.76 -12.63 4.02
C ASP A 77 -29.47 -13.83 4.92
N ARG A 78 -28.73 -14.84 4.43
CA ARG A 78 -28.45 -16.06 5.21
C ARG A 78 -27.21 -16.00 6.09
N PHE A 79 -26.16 -15.30 5.66
CA PHE A 79 -24.85 -15.32 6.32
C PHE A 79 -24.34 -13.93 6.73
N ASP A 80 -25.11 -12.86 6.48
CA ASP A 80 -24.68 -11.48 6.69
C ASP A 80 -23.38 -11.12 5.95
N TYR A 81 -23.18 -11.76 4.78
CA TYR A 81 -22.02 -11.51 3.94
C TYR A 81 -22.33 -10.51 2.84
N VAL A 82 -21.61 -9.39 2.85
CA VAL A 82 -21.55 -8.50 1.69
C VAL A 82 -20.92 -9.24 0.52
N ARG A 83 -21.39 -8.96 -0.72
CA ARG A 83 -20.89 -9.56 -1.97
C ARG A 83 -19.39 -9.83 -1.96
N ARG A 84 -18.59 -8.79 -1.69
CA ARG A 84 -17.11 -8.87 -1.69
C ARG A 84 -16.58 -9.99 -0.78
N ARG A 85 -17.16 -10.19 0.41
CA ARG A 85 -16.71 -11.19 1.37
C ARG A 85 -16.93 -12.61 0.84
N SER A 86 -18.08 -12.88 0.24
CA SER A 86 -18.40 -14.21 -0.33
C SER A 86 -17.41 -14.60 -1.43
N TYR A 87 -17.11 -13.68 -2.36
CA TYR A 87 -16.14 -13.96 -3.43
C TYR A 87 -14.71 -14.08 -2.90
N GLN A 88 -14.31 -13.27 -1.90
CA GLN A 88 -12.99 -13.42 -1.26
C GLN A 88 -12.78 -14.81 -0.65
N LEU A 89 -13.79 -15.36 0.02
CA LEU A 89 -13.71 -16.72 0.59
C LEU A 89 -13.62 -17.78 -0.51
N ILE A 90 -14.37 -17.63 -1.61
CA ILE A 90 -14.29 -18.53 -2.76
C ILE A 90 -12.89 -18.48 -3.40
N ASP A 91 -12.35 -17.28 -3.64
CA ASP A 91 -11.03 -17.13 -4.25
C ASP A 91 -9.93 -17.68 -3.34
N ALA A 92 -10.02 -17.42 -2.04
CA ALA A 92 -9.10 -17.98 -1.06
C ALA A 92 -9.13 -19.51 -1.02
N ALA A 93 -10.32 -20.12 -1.14
CA ALA A 93 -10.46 -21.57 -1.19
C ALA A 93 -9.82 -22.18 -2.44
N LYS A 94 -9.97 -21.51 -3.60
CA LYS A 94 -9.30 -21.94 -4.84
C LYS A 94 -7.78 -21.88 -4.73
N ILE A 95 -7.24 -20.80 -4.16
CA ILE A 95 -5.79 -20.66 -3.95
C ILE A 95 -5.29 -21.74 -2.99
N TYR A 96 -5.99 -21.96 -1.87
CA TYR A 96 -5.66 -23.03 -0.94
C TYR A 96 -5.65 -24.40 -1.63
N ASN A 97 -6.66 -24.71 -2.45
CA ASN A 97 -6.73 -25.96 -3.19
C ASN A 97 -5.54 -26.14 -4.14
N ASN A 98 -5.20 -25.09 -4.89
CA ASN A 98 -4.04 -25.09 -5.79
C ASN A 98 -2.71 -25.30 -5.03
N LEU A 99 -2.56 -24.68 -3.85
CA LEU A 99 -1.39 -24.90 -3.00
C LEU A 99 -1.35 -26.33 -2.46
N SER A 100 -2.49 -26.88 -2.02
CA SER A 100 -2.55 -28.25 -1.49
C SER A 100 -2.28 -29.33 -2.55
N GLU A 101 -2.62 -29.07 -3.82
CA GLU A 101 -2.43 -30.02 -4.92
C GLU A 101 -1.01 -29.98 -5.50
N LYS A 102 -0.38 -28.80 -5.57
CA LYS A 102 0.86 -28.60 -6.34
C LYS A 102 2.12 -28.37 -5.51
N CYS A 103 2.02 -28.07 -4.23
CA CYS A 103 3.19 -27.76 -3.41
C CYS A 103 3.78 -29.06 -2.84
N GLU A 104 4.72 -29.67 -3.58
CA GLU A 104 5.35 -30.96 -3.24
C GLU A 104 6.38 -30.85 -2.09
N GLN A 105 7.02 -29.69 -1.91
CA GLN A 105 8.11 -29.50 -0.95
C GLN A 105 7.64 -29.04 0.44
N ILE A 106 6.43 -28.50 0.56
CA ILE A 106 5.90 -27.87 1.78
C ILE A 106 4.57 -28.53 2.18
N VAL A 107 4.57 -29.86 2.22
CA VAL A 107 3.39 -30.72 2.44
C VAL A 107 2.62 -30.42 3.75
N HIS A 108 3.14 -29.56 4.62
CA HIS A 108 2.53 -29.26 5.92
C HIS A 108 2.26 -27.80 6.25
N ILE A 109 2.74 -26.82 5.47
CA ILE A 109 2.56 -25.39 5.80
C ILE A 109 1.58 -24.76 4.83
N LEU A 110 0.30 -24.98 5.10
CA LEU A 110 -0.80 -24.41 4.32
C LEU A 110 -1.29 -23.10 4.94
N PRO A 111 -1.98 -22.25 4.15
CA PRO A 111 -2.58 -21.03 4.68
C PRO A 111 -3.62 -21.35 5.77
N THR A 112 -3.52 -20.67 6.91
CA THR A 112 -4.44 -20.82 8.04
C THR A 112 -5.48 -19.71 8.09
N ARG A 113 -5.29 -18.64 7.29
CA ARG A 113 -6.19 -17.49 7.22
C ARG A 113 -6.36 -16.99 5.80
N GLU A 114 -7.58 -16.60 5.45
CA GLU A 114 -7.90 -15.99 4.14
C GLU A 114 -7.02 -14.77 3.82
N GLY A 115 -6.71 -13.95 4.81
CA GLY A 115 -5.87 -12.75 4.62
C GLY A 115 -4.45 -13.04 4.11
N GLN A 116 -3.93 -14.26 4.29
CA GLN A 116 -2.61 -14.65 3.78
C GLN A 116 -2.62 -14.86 2.27
N VAL A 117 -3.69 -15.47 1.74
CA VAL A 117 -3.81 -15.78 0.30
C VAL A 117 -4.41 -14.64 -0.51
N ARG A 118 -5.09 -13.70 0.13
CA ARG A 118 -5.71 -12.55 -0.54
C ARG A 118 -4.78 -11.79 -1.50
N PRO A 119 -3.51 -11.48 -1.17
CA PRO A 119 -2.60 -10.79 -2.10
C PRO A 119 -2.35 -11.58 -3.39
N MET A 120 -2.44 -12.91 -3.33
CA MET A 120 -2.11 -13.83 -4.42
C MET A 120 -3.27 -14.02 -5.41
N SER A 121 -4.45 -13.43 -5.15
CA SER A 121 -5.64 -13.62 -6.01
C SER A 121 -5.46 -13.13 -7.45
N GLN A 122 -4.46 -12.27 -7.69
CA GLN A 122 -4.12 -11.72 -9.00
C GLN A 122 -3.00 -12.49 -9.71
N LEU A 123 -2.45 -13.51 -9.07
CA LEU A 123 -1.40 -14.36 -9.62
C LEU A 123 -2.02 -15.58 -10.32
N ASN A 124 -1.32 -16.12 -11.31
CA ASN A 124 -1.70 -17.38 -11.93
C ASN A 124 -1.40 -18.58 -11.00
N ALA A 125 -1.86 -19.77 -11.36
CA ALA A 125 -1.78 -20.95 -10.49
C ALA A 125 -0.34 -21.36 -10.12
N GLU A 126 0.63 -21.24 -11.03
CA GLU A 126 2.03 -21.60 -10.77
C GLU A 126 2.72 -20.55 -9.91
N GLU A 127 2.44 -19.26 -10.19
CA GLU A 127 2.94 -18.14 -9.41
C GLU A 127 2.42 -18.14 -7.98
N GLN A 128 1.20 -18.61 -7.75
CA GLN A 128 0.67 -18.79 -6.41
C GLN A 128 1.53 -19.78 -5.62
N VAL A 129 1.90 -20.92 -6.22
CA VAL A 129 2.77 -21.91 -5.58
C VAL A 129 4.14 -21.29 -5.28
N LEU A 130 4.78 -20.69 -6.28
CA LEU A 130 6.08 -20.04 -6.13
C LEU A 130 6.08 -18.94 -5.05
N ALA A 131 5.03 -18.09 -5.04
CA ALA A 131 4.89 -17.01 -4.09
C ALA A 131 4.73 -17.54 -2.66
N TRP A 132 3.98 -18.64 -2.49
CA TRP A 132 3.80 -19.26 -1.18
C TRP A 132 5.10 -19.91 -0.69
N GLU A 133 5.78 -20.67 -1.55
CA GLU A 133 7.05 -21.33 -1.22
C GLU A 133 8.10 -20.31 -0.79
N THR A 134 8.27 -19.24 -1.58
CA THR A 134 9.19 -18.15 -1.23
C THR A 134 8.80 -17.49 0.09
N ALA A 135 7.50 -17.29 0.35
CA ALA A 135 7.04 -16.68 1.60
C ALA A 135 7.29 -17.58 2.83
N VAL A 136 7.14 -18.90 2.68
CA VAL A 136 7.42 -19.88 3.75
C VAL A 136 8.92 -19.93 4.05
N GLU A 137 9.76 -19.89 3.01
CA GLU A 137 11.22 -19.85 3.16
C GLU A 137 11.66 -18.56 3.91
N GLU A 138 11.12 -17.39 3.53
CA GLU A 138 11.38 -16.12 4.22
C GLU A 138 10.84 -16.09 5.66
N ALA A 139 9.79 -16.86 5.95
CA ALA A 139 9.27 -17.03 7.30
C ALA A 139 10.05 -18.07 8.13
N GLY A 140 11.13 -18.64 7.59
CA GLY A 140 11.96 -19.64 8.27
C GLY A 140 11.28 -20.98 8.44
N GLY A 141 10.49 -21.41 7.44
CA GLY A 141 9.76 -22.69 7.50
C GLY A 141 8.56 -22.67 8.45
N LYS A 142 7.96 -21.49 8.67
CA LYS A 142 6.72 -21.33 9.44
C LYS A 142 5.62 -20.76 8.55
N VAL A 143 4.38 -20.80 9.04
CA VAL A 143 3.23 -20.19 8.34
C VAL A 143 3.51 -18.69 8.14
N PRO A 144 3.60 -18.19 6.90
CA PRO A 144 3.95 -16.80 6.65
C PRO A 144 2.83 -15.85 7.07
N THR A 145 3.21 -14.65 7.50
CA THR A 145 2.23 -13.59 7.75
C THR A 145 1.73 -13.01 6.42
N GLY A 146 0.52 -12.44 6.40
CA GLY A 146 -0.02 -11.82 5.19
C GLY A 146 0.84 -10.66 4.65
N LYS A 147 1.67 -10.03 5.49
CA LYS A 147 2.63 -9.01 5.06
C LYS A 147 3.76 -9.61 4.22
N ILE A 148 4.39 -10.69 4.69
CA ILE A 148 5.45 -11.40 3.95
C ILE A 148 4.92 -11.85 2.59
N VAL A 149 3.73 -12.49 2.57
CA VAL A 149 3.11 -12.92 1.31
C VAL A 149 2.85 -11.74 0.38
N LYS A 150 2.33 -10.62 0.90
CA LYS A 150 2.10 -9.40 0.11
C LYS A 150 3.39 -8.87 -0.52
N ASP A 151 4.48 -8.82 0.24
CA ASP A 151 5.77 -8.31 -0.21
C ASP A 151 6.37 -9.23 -1.30
N VAL A 152 6.30 -10.55 -1.12
CA VAL A 152 6.71 -11.55 -2.13
C VAL A 152 5.91 -11.39 -3.43
N VAL A 153 4.58 -11.33 -3.32
CA VAL A 153 3.69 -11.15 -4.48
C VAL A 153 4.01 -9.85 -5.21
N GLN A 154 4.30 -8.77 -4.49
CA GLN A 154 4.66 -7.50 -5.10
C GLN A 154 5.98 -7.63 -5.88
N ARG A 155 6.99 -8.33 -5.35
CA ARG A 155 8.25 -8.58 -6.09
C ARG A 155 8.05 -9.42 -7.35
N ILE A 156 7.17 -10.44 -7.30
CA ILE A 156 6.84 -11.25 -8.49
C ILE A 156 6.17 -10.39 -9.55
N LYS A 157 5.22 -9.54 -9.15
CA LYS A 157 4.56 -8.58 -10.05
C LYS A 157 5.55 -7.57 -10.62
N ASP A 158 6.46 -7.04 -9.80
CA ASP A 158 7.45 -6.05 -10.24
C ASP A 158 8.43 -6.67 -11.26
N LYS A 159 8.86 -7.93 -11.07
CA LYS A 159 9.73 -8.65 -12.04
C LYS A 159 9.10 -8.85 -13.42
N LYS A 160 7.77 -9.00 -13.50
CA LYS A 160 7.06 -9.22 -14.77
C LYS A 160 6.75 -7.93 -15.53
N ARG A 161 6.96 -6.77 -14.92
CA ARG A 161 6.66 -5.50 -15.59
C ARG A 161 7.64 -5.29 -16.74
N PRO A 162 7.15 -4.80 -17.89
CA PRO A 162 8.05 -4.36 -18.93
C PRO A 162 8.99 -3.29 -18.36
N PRO A 163 10.25 -3.25 -18.81
CA PRO A 163 11.15 -2.16 -18.45
C PRO A 163 10.52 -0.83 -18.83
N ILE A 164 10.89 0.21 -18.08
CA ILE A 164 10.46 1.58 -18.35
C ILE A 164 10.91 1.95 -19.77
N THR A 165 9.96 2.37 -20.61
CA THR A 165 10.22 2.83 -21.98
C THR A 165 10.56 4.32 -22.05
N LEU A 166 10.42 5.04 -20.93
CA LEU A 166 10.72 6.46 -20.81
C LEU A 166 12.22 6.73 -20.93
N ARG A 167 12.57 7.86 -21.52
CA ARG A 167 13.95 8.36 -21.64
C ARG A 167 14.21 9.52 -20.68
N VAL A 168 15.47 9.70 -20.31
CA VAL A 168 15.89 10.92 -19.60
C VAL A 168 15.58 12.15 -20.46
N GLY A 169 15.00 13.18 -19.86
CA GLY A 169 14.50 14.39 -20.54
C GLY A 169 13.09 14.27 -21.13
N GLU A 170 12.43 13.10 -21.00
CA GLU A 170 11.05 12.95 -21.48
C GLU A 170 10.05 13.64 -20.54
N VAL A 171 9.09 14.36 -21.12
CA VAL A 171 8.06 15.09 -20.36
C VAL A 171 6.84 14.19 -20.17
N CYS A 172 6.38 14.08 -18.93
CA CYS A 172 5.26 13.23 -18.53
C CYS A 172 4.26 14.01 -17.67
N PHE A 173 3.01 13.57 -17.62
CA PHE A 173 2.05 13.98 -16.60
C PHE A 173 2.07 13.06 -15.38
N LEU A 174 1.94 13.66 -14.21
CA LEU A 174 1.74 12.98 -12.95
C LEU A 174 0.30 12.46 -12.80
N ILE A 175 0.18 11.18 -12.45
CA ILE A 175 -1.09 10.55 -12.09
C ILE A 175 -1.00 10.11 -10.63
N ALA A 176 -1.83 10.69 -9.77
CA ALA A 176 -1.75 10.41 -8.34
C ALA A 176 -2.17 8.97 -7.97
N LYS A 177 -3.24 8.43 -8.60
CA LYS A 177 -3.85 7.13 -8.26
C LYS A 177 -3.92 6.92 -6.73
N ASP A 178 -3.12 5.99 -6.20
CA ASP A 178 -3.07 5.59 -4.80
C ASP A 178 -1.84 6.16 -4.06
N ASN A 179 -1.02 6.99 -4.70
CA ASN A 179 0.20 7.55 -4.11
C ASN A 179 -0.11 8.82 -3.30
N PRO A 180 0.06 8.79 -1.95
CA PRO A 180 -0.20 9.96 -1.10
C PRO A 180 0.74 11.14 -1.37
N GLU A 181 1.96 10.90 -1.88
CA GLU A 181 2.95 11.95 -2.17
C GLU A 181 2.53 12.83 -3.36
N LEU A 182 1.66 12.31 -4.23
CA LEU A 182 1.15 13.01 -5.42
C LEU A 182 -0.19 13.72 -5.16
N ARG A 183 -0.64 13.80 -3.91
CA ARG A 183 -1.92 14.44 -3.58
C ARG A 183 -1.90 15.92 -3.95
N GLY A 184 -2.82 16.32 -4.83
CA GLY A 184 -2.91 17.69 -5.36
C GLY A 184 -2.05 17.97 -6.60
N LYS A 185 -1.12 17.08 -6.93
CA LYS A 185 -0.19 17.19 -8.09
C LYS A 185 -0.63 16.42 -9.32
N SER A 186 -1.80 15.77 -9.26
CA SER A 186 -2.33 15.07 -10.42
C SER A 186 -2.56 16.05 -11.58
N GLY A 187 -2.06 15.69 -12.77
CA GLY A 187 -2.11 16.53 -13.96
C GLY A 187 -1.00 17.56 -14.06
N CYS A 188 -0.07 17.64 -13.09
CA CYS A 188 1.13 18.44 -13.27
C CYS A 188 2.11 17.72 -14.19
N TRP A 189 2.78 18.45 -15.07
CA TRP A 189 3.87 17.89 -15.88
C TRP A 189 5.15 17.77 -15.05
N CYS A 190 5.99 16.82 -15.41
CA CYS A 190 7.29 16.54 -14.83
C CYS A 190 8.25 16.06 -15.92
N ILE A 191 9.54 16.18 -15.67
CA ILE A 191 10.60 15.77 -16.60
C ILE A 191 11.34 14.60 -15.97
N VAL A 192 11.61 13.56 -16.75
CA VAL A 192 12.35 12.39 -16.27
C VAL A 192 13.83 12.75 -16.10
N SER A 193 14.32 12.78 -14.85
CA SER A 193 15.72 13.04 -14.52
C SER A 193 16.57 11.78 -14.63
N GLU A 194 16.09 10.66 -14.07
CA GLU A 194 16.82 9.39 -14.06
C GLU A 194 15.88 8.20 -14.26
N VAL A 195 16.34 7.17 -14.99
CA VAL A 195 15.56 5.95 -15.24
C VAL A 195 16.22 4.77 -14.55
N TYR A 196 15.51 4.14 -13.60
CA TYR A 196 15.89 2.88 -12.98
C TYR A 196 15.10 1.72 -13.58
N LYS A 197 15.42 0.49 -13.16
CA LYS A 197 14.82 -0.74 -13.71
C LYS A 197 13.29 -0.81 -13.60
N PHE A 198 12.70 -0.29 -12.52
CA PHE A 198 11.25 -0.36 -12.24
C PHE A 198 10.63 0.95 -11.73
N SER A 199 11.45 2.00 -11.65
CA SER A 199 11.07 3.33 -11.17
C SER A 199 11.92 4.37 -11.92
N CYS A 200 11.49 5.62 -11.92
CA CYS A 200 12.26 6.73 -12.45
C CYS A 200 12.18 7.92 -11.50
N SER A 201 13.27 8.68 -11.41
CA SER A 201 13.27 9.99 -10.77
C SER A 201 12.69 10.99 -11.76
N VAL A 202 11.71 11.78 -11.32
CA VAL A 202 11.12 12.85 -12.10
C VAL A 202 11.24 14.18 -11.35
N ALA A 203 11.70 15.21 -12.04
CA ALA A 203 11.71 16.57 -11.56
C ALA A 203 10.40 17.27 -11.92
N THR A 204 9.78 17.85 -10.90
CA THR A 204 8.73 18.88 -11.06
C THR A 204 9.34 20.24 -10.73
N TRP A 205 8.59 21.31 -10.98
CA TRP A 205 9.05 22.67 -10.66
C TRP A 205 9.31 22.91 -9.16
N ASP A 206 8.73 22.12 -8.27
CA ASP A 206 8.87 22.32 -6.82
C ASP A 206 9.67 21.23 -6.10
N ASN A 207 9.72 20.00 -6.63
CA ASN A 207 10.46 18.90 -6.01
C ASN A 207 10.81 17.77 -6.99
N GLU A 208 11.66 16.85 -6.55
CA GLU A 208 11.92 15.59 -7.24
C GLU A 208 11.18 14.41 -6.60
N TYR A 209 10.71 13.48 -7.43
CA TYR A 209 9.94 12.31 -7.02
C TYR A 209 10.46 11.03 -7.64
N ILE A 210 10.59 9.97 -6.85
CA ILE A 210 10.87 8.62 -7.37
C ILE A 210 9.53 7.92 -7.61
N LEU A 211 9.12 7.84 -8.86
CA LEU A 211 7.82 7.32 -9.26
C LEU A 211 7.91 6.03 -10.06
N ARG A 212 6.87 5.21 -9.93
CA ARG A 212 6.65 4.07 -10.82
C ARG A 212 5.98 4.57 -12.12
N PRO A 213 6.20 3.89 -13.27
CA PRO A 213 5.58 4.25 -14.56
C PRO A 213 4.06 4.38 -14.52
N GLU A 214 3.38 3.67 -13.60
CA GLU A 214 1.92 3.76 -13.47
C GLU A 214 1.40 5.13 -13.04
N HIS A 215 2.28 5.95 -12.47
CA HIS A 215 2.01 7.33 -12.07
C HIS A 215 2.48 8.34 -13.11
N LEU A 216 2.93 7.88 -14.27
CA LEU A 216 3.46 8.72 -15.34
C LEU A 216 2.72 8.44 -16.64
N GLN A 217 2.39 9.51 -17.34
CA GLN A 217 1.85 9.46 -18.69
C GLN A 217 2.75 10.28 -19.60
N SER A 218 3.48 9.62 -20.50
CA SER A 218 4.27 10.31 -21.52
C SER A 218 3.38 11.21 -22.38
N LEU A 219 3.89 12.38 -22.70
CA LEU A 219 3.26 13.34 -23.61
C LEU A 219 3.72 13.17 -25.07
N GLU A 220 4.67 12.28 -25.32
CA GLU A 220 5.22 12.00 -26.66
C GLU A 220 5.72 13.26 -27.40
N TYR A 221 6.19 14.25 -26.64
CA TYR A 221 6.75 15.48 -27.18
C TYR A 221 8.01 15.23 -28.01
N SER A 222 8.19 16.07 -29.03
CA SER A 222 9.43 16.12 -29.81
C SER A 222 10.60 16.62 -28.95
N GLN A 223 11.82 16.39 -29.42
CA GLN A 223 13.02 16.79 -28.70
C GLN A 223 13.09 18.31 -28.44
N ASP A 224 12.55 19.13 -29.34
CA ASP A 224 12.52 20.58 -29.17
C ASP A 224 11.43 21.03 -28.19
N GLU A 225 10.27 20.38 -28.19
CA GLU A 225 9.21 20.62 -27.20
C GLU A 225 9.66 20.19 -25.79
N CYS A 226 10.40 19.09 -25.66
CA CYS A 226 11.01 18.69 -24.39
C CYS A 226 11.99 19.75 -23.87
N LYS A 227 12.83 20.34 -24.73
CA LYS A 227 13.74 21.44 -24.34
C LYS A 227 12.99 22.70 -23.91
N GLN A 228 11.89 23.03 -24.57
CA GLN A 228 11.04 24.16 -24.17
C GLN A 228 10.47 23.92 -22.77
N MET A 229 9.98 22.71 -22.51
CA MET A 229 9.48 22.34 -21.19
C MET A 229 10.56 22.30 -20.12
N GLU A 230 11.76 21.85 -20.46
CA GLU A 230 12.93 21.88 -19.57
C GLU A 230 13.30 23.32 -19.19
N ASN A 231 13.36 24.24 -20.16
CA ASN A 231 13.62 25.65 -19.89
C ASN A 231 12.54 26.24 -18.97
N LEU A 232 11.26 25.99 -19.25
CA LEU A 232 10.16 26.41 -18.38
C LEU A 232 10.30 25.82 -16.96
N GLY A 233 10.72 24.57 -16.85
CA GLY A 233 10.95 23.88 -15.57
C GLY A 233 12.05 24.52 -14.76
N VAL A 234 13.19 24.83 -15.39
CA VAL A 234 14.32 25.53 -14.75
C VAL A 234 13.88 26.90 -14.24
N ARG A 235 13.24 27.72 -15.10
CA ARG A 235 12.73 29.05 -14.72
C ARG A 235 11.81 29.00 -13.50
N MET A 236 10.85 28.07 -13.50
CA MET A 236 9.91 27.90 -12.38
C MET A 236 10.59 27.36 -11.12
N SER A 237 11.60 26.50 -11.26
CA SER A 237 12.32 25.90 -10.13
C SER A 237 13.25 26.91 -9.47
N GLU A 238 13.94 27.74 -10.25
CA GLU A 238 14.78 28.84 -9.76
C GLU A 238 13.95 29.82 -8.93
N LEU A 239 12.78 30.21 -9.44
CA LEU A 239 11.81 31.01 -8.69
C LEU A 239 11.42 30.36 -7.37
N HIS A 240 11.12 29.06 -7.37
CA HIS A 240 10.75 28.34 -6.16
C HIS A 240 11.88 28.29 -5.12
N GLN A 241 13.13 28.10 -5.58
CA GLN A 241 14.32 28.04 -4.73
C GLN A 241 14.64 29.35 -4.03
N THR A 242 14.15 30.51 -4.54
CA THR A 242 14.30 31.80 -3.83
C THR A 242 13.64 31.79 -2.45
N GLY A 243 12.64 30.94 -2.22
CA GLY A 243 11.95 30.78 -0.94
C GLY A 243 11.09 31.98 -0.50
N ASN A 244 11.00 33.05 -1.30
CA ASN A 244 10.32 34.30 -0.97
C ASN A 244 8.98 34.49 -1.70
N LEU A 245 8.47 33.44 -2.36
CA LEU A 245 7.21 33.49 -3.12
C LEU A 245 6.00 33.59 -2.18
N ASP A 246 5.07 34.48 -2.51
CA ASP A 246 3.78 34.54 -1.83
C ASP A 246 2.79 33.49 -2.36
N GLU A 247 1.61 33.41 -1.74
CA GLU A 247 0.60 32.41 -2.09
C GLU A 247 0.07 32.60 -3.53
N ALA A 248 -0.01 33.84 -4.02
CA ALA A 248 -0.47 34.13 -5.37
C ALA A 248 0.54 33.66 -6.42
N ALA A 249 1.85 33.89 -6.19
CA ALA A 249 2.92 33.38 -7.03
C ALA A 249 2.91 31.85 -7.10
N LEU A 250 2.70 31.18 -5.95
CA LEU A 250 2.59 29.71 -5.91
C LEU A 250 1.36 29.20 -6.68
N TRP A 251 0.22 29.91 -6.68
CA TRP A 251 -0.94 29.52 -7.48
C TRP A 251 -0.67 29.63 -8.98
N ILE A 252 0.03 30.68 -9.41
CA ILE A 252 0.43 30.86 -10.81
C ILE A 252 1.35 29.71 -11.22
N LEU A 253 2.40 29.41 -10.44
CA LEU A 253 3.31 28.30 -10.74
C LEU A 253 2.58 26.95 -10.79
N ASN A 254 1.67 26.69 -9.85
CA ASN A 254 0.83 25.49 -9.88
C ASN A 254 -0.10 25.43 -11.10
N GLY A 255 -0.56 26.58 -11.59
CA GLY A 255 -1.34 26.69 -12.82
C GLY A 255 -0.52 26.34 -14.06
N LEU A 256 0.67 26.95 -14.19
CA LEU A 256 1.63 26.69 -15.27
C LEU A 256 2.07 25.22 -15.30
N ALA A 257 2.24 24.62 -14.13
CA ALA A 257 2.58 23.21 -13.98
C ALA A 257 1.52 22.25 -14.55
N LYS A 258 0.28 22.70 -14.75
CA LYS A 258 -0.84 21.88 -15.27
C LYS A 258 -1.13 22.10 -16.75
N LEU A 259 -0.31 22.91 -17.42
CA LEU A 259 -0.46 23.16 -18.85
C LEU A 259 -0.15 21.89 -19.66
N LYS A 260 -0.86 21.75 -20.78
CA LYS A 260 -0.70 20.64 -21.74
C LYS A 260 0.06 21.04 -22.99
N THR A 261 0.46 22.29 -23.07
CA THR A 261 1.18 22.85 -24.20
C THR A 261 2.64 23.04 -23.80
N PRO A 262 3.60 22.71 -24.69
CA PRO A 262 5.03 22.90 -24.42
C PRO A 262 5.47 24.37 -24.49
N TYR A 263 4.54 25.28 -24.82
CA TYR A 263 4.74 26.72 -24.89
C TYR A 263 3.70 27.44 -24.05
N LEU A 264 4.10 28.60 -23.53
CA LEU A 264 3.23 29.54 -22.84
C LEU A 264 2.51 30.44 -23.86
N THR A 265 1.26 30.76 -23.57
CA THR A 265 0.56 31.86 -24.25
C THR A 265 1.20 33.20 -23.87
N ILE A 266 0.90 34.24 -24.64
CA ILE A 266 1.41 35.60 -24.39
C ILE A 266 1.09 36.09 -22.96
N LEU A 267 -0.07 35.72 -22.43
CA LEU A 267 -0.46 36.11 -21.07
C LEU A 267 0.32 35.31 -20.02
N GLU A 268 0.42 34.00 -20.19
CA GLU A 268 1.16 33.12 -19.26
C GLU A 268 2.64 33.48 -19.20
N GLU A 269 3.26 33.78 -20.35
CA GLU A 269 4.64 34.26 -20.41
C GLU A 269 4.81 35.58 -19.65
N LYS A 270 3.89 36.53 -19.84
CA LYS A 270 3.92 37.81 -19.09
C LYS A 270 3.76 37.61 -17.59
N LEU A 271 2.94 36.64 -17.16
CA LEU A 271 2.78 36.32 -15.75
C LEU A 271 4.07 35.73 -15.18
N LEU A 272 4.70 34.79 -15.88
CA LEU A 272 5.96 34.19 -15.44
C LEU A 272 7.08 35.24 -15.38
N VAL A 273 7.22 36.08 -16.41
CA VAL A 273 8.21 37.17 -16.43
C VAL A 273 7.99 38.19 -15.31
N LEU A 274 6.73 38.49 -14.97
CA LEU A 274 6.43 39.38 -13.84
C LEU A 274 6.90 38.75 -12.52
N LEU A 275 6.68 37.45 -12.33
CA LEU A 275 7.18 36.75 -11.14
C LEU A 275 8.72 36.73 -11.11
N GLU A 276 9.38 36.54 -12.26
CA GLU A 276 10.84 36.63 -12.39
C GLU A 276 11.36 38.03 -12.05
N LEU A 277 10.64 39.09 -12.42
CA LEU A 277 11.03 40.46 -12.11
C LEU A 277 10.87 40.79 -10.62
N GLU A 278 9.78 40.34 -10.00
CA GLU A 278 9.47 40.64 -8.59
C GLU A 278 10.28 39.77 -7.61
N TYR A 279 10.54 38.51 -7.96
CA TYR A 279 11.17 37.53 -7.05
C TYR A 279 12.54 37.04 -7.53
N GLY A 280 12.89 37.19 -8.80
CA GLY A 280 14.19 36.81 -9.35
C GLY A 280 15.25 37.82 -8.94
N THR A 281 15.95 37.56 -7.84
CA THR A 281 17.12 38.34 -7.45
C THR A 281 18.22 38.21 -8.50
N ALA A 282 18.68 39.35 -9.02
CA ALA A 282 19.76 39.51 -9.97
C ALA A 282 21.00 38.64 -9.69
N LEU A 283 21.32 37.73 -10.61
CA LEU A 283 22.69 37.26 -10.82
C LEU A 283 23.30 38.09 -11.96
N ASP A 284 23.62 39.34 -11.67
CA ASP A 284 24.57 40.14 -12.46
C ASP A 284 25.04 41.32 -11.60
N ASN A 285 26.10 41.11 -10.82
CA ASN A 285 27.12 42.11 -10.50
C ASN A 285 28.14 41.56 -9.48
N THR A 286 29.10 40.78 -9.96
CA THR A 286 30.42 40.72 -9.32
C THR A 286 31.52 40.83 -10.38
N GLY A 287 32.04 42.05 -10.53
CA GLY A 287 33.48 42.30 -10.72
C GLY A 287 34.05 42.15 -12.13
N SER A 288 33.78 43.13 -12.99
CA SER A 288 34.80 43.63 -13.92
C SER A 288 35.16 45.04 -13.49
N ASP A 289 36.28 45.16 -12.78
CA ASP A 289 37.19 46.30 -12.76
C ASP A 289 38.56 45.82 -12.24
#